data_AF-A0A084SP00-F1
#
_entry.id   AF-A0A084SP00-F1
#
_cell.length_a   1.000
_cell.length_b   1.000
_cell.length_c   1.000
_cell.angle_alpha   90.00
_cell.angle_beta   90.00
_cell.angle_gamma   90.00
#
_symmetry.space_group_name_H-M   'P 1'
#
loop_
_entity.id
_entity.type
_entity.pdbx_description
1 polymer ?
#
loop_
_entity_poly.entity_id
_entity_poly.type
_entity_poly.pdbx_seq_one_letter_code
_entity_poly.pdbx_strand_id
1 'polypeptide(L)'
;MLPACSLSHMTTPAAALVAVPATLRRSGADPLRQSMEHLGHVLPVRADSTVLLDFLEDDLREGLDALGDVEAHFTDVLDALHPDALSPLGMLQAGDEQLVLQRLELLMDVVTRVRRRLSQAAGLMRQTTTT
;
A
#
# COMPACT_ATOMS: atom_id res chain seq x y z
N MET A 1 -35.22 -10.21 -42.54
CA MET A 1 -34.02 -9.44 -42.86
C MET A 1 -34.14 -8.04 -42.28
N LEU A 2 -33.39 -7.77 -41.22
CA LEU A 2 -32.65 -6.53 -40.88
C LEU A 2 -31.80 -6.85 -39.63
N PRO A 3 -30.55 -6.36 -39.50
CA PRO A 3 -29.50 -6.99 -38.72
C PRO A 3 -28.99 -6.20 -37.49
N ALA A 4 -28.22 -6.92 -36.66
CA ALA A 4 -27.08 -6.50 -35.83
C ALA A 4 -27.26 -5.48 -34.70
N CYS A 5 -26.93 -5.91 -33.48
CA CYS A 5 -26.04 -5.15 -32.59
C CYS A 5 -25.07 -6.13 -31.89
N SER A 6 -23.81 -6.04 -32.31
CA SER A 6 -22.64 -6.70 -31.75
C SER A 6 -22.30 -6.08 -30.40
N LEU A 7 -22.29 -6.88 -29.32
CA LEU A 7 -21.63 -6.48 -28.07
C LEU A 7 -20.14 -6.81 -28.20
N SER A 8 -19.44 -5.89 -28.87
CA SER A 8 -17.98 -5.84 -28.83
C SER A 8 -17.53 -5.53 -27.40
N HIS A 9 -16.72 -6.44 -26.86
CA HIS A 9 -15.62 -6.18 -25.94
C HIS A 9 -15.62 -4.84 -25.21
N MET A 10 -16.01 -4.86 -23.94
CA MET A 10 -15.40 -3.97 -22.95
C MET A 10 -14.46 -4.83 -22.10
N THR A 11 -13.32 -5.16 -22.70
CA THR A 11 -12.13 -5.54 -21.96
C THR A 11 -11.74 -4.32 -21.15
N THR A 12 -12.13 -4.25 -19.88
CA THR A 12 -11.56 -3.28 -18.94
C THR A 12 -10.18 -3.83 -18.55
N PRO A 13 -9.05 -3.22 -18.93
CA PRO A 13 -7.79 -3.55 -18.31
C PRO A 13 -7.70 -2.72 -17.03
N ALA A 14 -8.61 -2.98 -16.08
CA ALA A 14 -8.21 -2.88 -14.68
C ALA A 14 -7.51 -4.20 -14.38
N ALA A 15 -6.40 -4.40 -15.09
CA ALA A 15 -5.51 -5.52 -14.89
C ALA A 15 -5.23 -5.56 -13.41
N ALA A 16 -5.59 -6.68 -12.82
CA ALA A 16 -5.30 -7.07 -11.47
C ALA A 16 -3.93 -6.52 -11.08
N LEU A 17 -3.93 -5.47 -10.25
CA LEU A 17 -2.84 -5.29 -9.30
C LEU A 17 -2.97 -6.52 -8.41
N VAL A 18 -2.29 -7.59 -8.84
CA VAL A 18 -2.00 -8.74 -7.99
C VAL A 18 -1.50 -8.14 -6.70
N ALA A 19 -2.29 -8.28 -5.63
CA ALA A 19 -1.86 -7.94 -4.30
C ALA A 19 -0.60 -8.78 -4.07
N VAL A 20 0.55 -8.14 -4.22
CA VAL A 20 1.84 -8.75 -3.93
C VAL A 20 1.76 -9.08 -2.45
N PRO A 21 1.80 -10.38 -2.07
CA PRO A 21 1.75 -10.76 -0.67
C PRO A 21 2.86 -10.05 0.09
N ALA A 22 2.65 -9.65 1.35
CA ALA A 22 3.69 -8.98 2.16
C ALA A 22 4.98 -9.82 2.28
N THR A 23 4.91 -11.11 1.93
CA THR A 23 6.03 -12.06 1.89
C THR A 23 7.03 -11.85 0.74
N LEU A 24 6.75 -11.00 -0.25
CA LEU A 24 7.70 -10.71 -1.35
C LEU A 24 8.87 -9.78 -0.93
N ARG A 25 9.02 -9.46 0.36
CA ARG A 25 10.15 -8.68 0.92
C ARG A 25 11.51 -9.42 0.95
N ARG A 26 11.64 -10.65 0.44
CA ARG A 26 12.85 -11.47 0.69
C ARG A 26 13.48 -12.07 -0.57
N SER A 27 14.16 -11.24 -1.39
CA SER A 27 15.34 -11.56 -2.25
C SER A 27 15.60 -10.59 -3.43
N GLY A 28 15.15 -9.34 -3.35
CA GLY A 28 15.42 -8.32 -4.38
C GLY A 28 15.67 -6.96 -3.73
N ALA A 29 16.26 -6.04 -4.49
CA ALA A 29 16.45 -4.64 -4.10
C ALA A 29 15.16 -4.05 -3.48
N ASP A 30 15.28 -3.23 -2.44
CA ASP A 30 14.14 -2.58 -1.75
C ASP A 30 13.32 -1.76 -2.77
N PRO A 31 12.11 -2.21 -3.17
CA PRO A 31 11.33 -1.56 -4.21
C PRO A 31 10.87 -0.16 -3.81
N LEU A 32 10.69 0.08 -2.51
CA LEU A 32 10.33 1.40 -2.00
C LEU A 32 11.50 2.35 -2.20
N ARG A 33 12.70 1.93 -1.81
CA ARG A 33 13.91 2.72 -2.01
C ARG A 33 14.14 3.06 -3.47
N GLN A 34 14.01 2.07 -4.36
CA GLN A 34 14.13 2.27 -5.81
C GLN A 34 13.10 3.28 -6.34
N SER A 35 11.88 3.24 -5.83
CA SER A 35 10.81 4.17 -6.22
C SER A 35 11.12 5.60 -5.75
N MET A 36 11.66 5.78 -4.54
CA MET A 36 12.08 7.09 -4.03
C MET A 36 13.27 7.66 -4.79
N GLU A 37 14.24 6.82 -5.15
CA GLU A 37 15.36 7.21 -6.01
C GLU A 37 14.88 7.67 -7.39
N HIS A 38 13.96 6.92 -8.00
CA HIS A 38 13.38 7.30 -9.28
C HIS A 38 12.64 8.65 -9.19
N LEU A 39 11.81 8.86 -8.18
CA LEU A 39 11.11 10.12 -7.98
C LEU A 39 12.11 11.27 -7.72
N GLY A 40 13.17 11.02 -6.96
CA GLY A 40 14.22 12.00 -6.68
C GLY A 40 14.96 12.48 -7.92
N HIS A 41 15.10 11.64 -8.95
CA HIS A 41 15.67 12.06 -10.24
C HIS A 41 14.80 13.03 -11.04
N VAL A 42 13.50 13.08 -10.76
CA VAL A 42 12.54 13.96 -11.46
C VAL A 42 12.29 15.25 -10.67
N LEU A 43 12.57 15.25 -9.36
CA LEU A 43 12.41 16.41 -8.51
C LEU A 43 13.61 17.38 -8.64
N PRO A 44 13.38 18.69 -8.45
CA PRO A 44 14.46 19.67 -8.39
C PRO A 44 15.44 19.39 -7.26
N VAL A 45 16.73 19.63 -7.52
CA VAL A 45 17.81 19.46 -6.53
C VAL A 45 17.78 20.60 -5.52
N ARG A 46 16.97 20.44 -4.47
CA ARG A 46 16.82 21.37 -3.34
C ARG A 46 16.42 20.63 -2.07
N ALA A 47 16.75 21.21 -0.91
CA ALA A 47 16.62 20.55 0.39
C ALA A 47 15.17 20.14 0.74
N ASP A 48 14.18 20.95 0.37
CA ASP A 48 12.75 20.64 0.56
C ASP A 48 12.30 19.39 -0.23
N SER A 49 12.94 19.10 -1.36
CA SER A 49 12.65 17.92 -2.18
C SER A 49 13.22 16.66 -1.54
N THR A 50 14.42 16.73 -0.97
CA THR A 50 14.99 15.61 -0.18
C THR A 50 14.14 15.29 1.04
N VAL A 51 13.79 16.31 1.84
CA VAL A 51 12.94 16.13 3.02
C VAL A 51 11.55 15.58 2.66
N LEU A 52 10.99 16.01 1.53
CA LEU A 52 9.72 15.47 1.04
C LEU A 52 9.80 13.98 0.74
N LEU A 53 10.89 13.54 0.11
CA LEU A 53 11.12 12.13 -0.23
C LEU A 53 11.29 11.29 1.03
N ASP A 54 12.07 11.76 2.01
CA ASP A 54 12.26 11.05 3.28
C ASP A 54 10.93 10.84 3.99
N PHE A 55 10.09 11.89 4.09
CA PHE A 55 8.77 11.75 4.69
C PHE A 55 7.84 10.84 3.90
N LEU A 56 7.89 10.85 2.57
CA LEU A 56 7.08 9.96 1.75
C LEU A 56 7.53 8.49 1.93
N GLU A 57 8.84 8.25 2.02
CA GLU A 57 9.42 6.94 2.28
C GLU A 57 8.96 6.42 3.64
N ASP A 58 9.04 7.25 4.68
CA ASP A 58 8.61 6.91 6.04
C ASP A 58 7.10 6.62 6.10
N ASP A 59 6.26 7.49 5.52
CA ASP A 59 4.80 7.29 5.47
C ASP A 59 4.46 5.96 4.76
N LEU A 60 5.16 5.61 3.68
CA LEU A 60 4.95 4.36 2.95
C LEU A 60 5.43 3.13 3.73
N ARG A 61 6.58 3.20 4.43
CA ARG A 61 7.03 2.11 5.30
C ARG A 61 6.05 1.87 6.44
N GLU A 62 5.61 2.94 7.09
CA GLU A 62 4.62 2.87 8.17
C GLU A 62 3.32 2.21 7.68
N GLY A 63 2.83 2.57 6.49
CA GLY A 63 1.66 1.94 5.89
C GLY A 63 1.87 0.46 5.57
N LEU A 64 3.02 0.09 5.00
CA LEU A 64 3.33 -1.30 4.67
C LEU A 64 3.50 -2.17 5.92
N ASP A 65 4.02 -1.61 7.00
CA ASP A 65 4.15 -2.33 8.28
C ASP A 65 2.78 -2.48 8.95
N ALA A 66 1.93 -1.44 8.95
CA ALA A 66 0.56 -1.54 9.46
C ALA A 66 -0.29 -2.55 8.67
N LEU A 67 -0.11 -2.65 7.34
CA LEU A 67 -0.75 -3.71 6.54
C LEU A 67 -0.26 -5.11 6.94
N GLY A 68 1.03 -5.26 7.23
CA GLY A 68 1.60 -6.51 7.72
C GLY A 68 0.98 -6.96 9.05
N ASP A 69 0.76 -6.04 9.97
CA ASP A 69 0.07 -6.33 11.24
C ASP A 69 -1.39 -6.76 11.03
N VAL A 70 -2.10 -6.16 10.06
CA VAL A 70 -3.46 -6.58 9.70
C VAL A 70 -3.47 -7.99 9.08
N GLU A 71 -2.54 -8.29 8.17
CA GLU A 71 -2.37 -9.63 7.59
C GLU A 71 -2.04 -10.68 8.67
N ALA A 72 -1.18 -10.32 9.63
CA ALA A 72 -0.81 -11.20 10.74
C ALA A 72 -2.04 -11.58 11.58
N HIS A 73 -2.91 -10.63 11.94
CA HIS A 73 -4.13 -10.94 12.69
C HIS A 73 -5.04 -11.94 11.95
N PHE A 74 -5.26 -11.77 10.65
CA PHE A 74 -6.07 -12.74 9.91
C PHE A 74 -5.39 -14.09 9.79
N THR A 75 -4.06 -14.13 9.76
CA THR A 75 -3.29 -15.39 9.83
C THR A 75 -3.50 -16.07 11.18
N ASP A 76 -3.43 -15.33 12.28
CA ASP A 76 -3.68 -15.84 13.63
C ASP A 76 -5.12 -16.38 13.79
N VAL A 77 -6.11 -15.71 13.18
CA VAL A 77 -7.50 -16.19 13.13
C VAL A 77 -7.61 -17.50 12.36
N LEU A 78 -6.96 -17.61 11.20
CA LEU A 78 -6.97 -18.83 10.41
C LEU A 78 -6.30 -19.99 11.15
N ASP A 79 -5.18 -19.73 11.82
CA ASP A 79 -4.46 -20.70 12.64
C ASP A 79 -5.31 -21.17 13.83
N ALA A 80 -6.04 -20.27 14.50
CA ALA A 80 -6.95 -20.60 15.59
C ALA A 80 -8.17 -21.42 15.13
N LEU A 81 -8.55 -21.33 13.86
CA LEU A 81 -9.63 -22.10 13.25
C LEU A 81 -9.17 -23.45 12.67
N HIS A 82 -7.86 -23.73 12.68
CA HIS A 82 -7.32 -24.99 12.19
C HIS A 82 -7.83 -26.18 13.04
N PRO A 83 -8.28 -27.30 12.43
CA PRO A 83 -8.89 -28.42 13.16
C PRO A 83 -8.05 -28.96 14.33
N ASP A 84 -6.73 -28.98 14.18
CA ASP A 84 -5.80 -29.50 15.19
C ASP A 84 -5.46 -28.49 16.31
N ALA A 85 -5.80 -27.21 16.14
CA ALA A 85 -5.54 -26.12 17.10
C ALA A 85 -6.82 -25.53 17.70
N LEU A 86 -7.99 -25.97 17.21
CA LEU A 86 -9.29 -25.39 17.54
C LEU A 86 -9.58 -25.52 19.03
N SER A 87 -9.72 -24.38 19.70
CA SER A 87 -10.14 -24.30 21.09
C SER A 87 -10.97 -23.05 21.35
N PRO A 88 -11.95 -23.10 22.28
CA PRO A 88 -12.76 -21.92 22.61
C PRO A 88 -11.92 -20.71 23.04
N LEU A 89 -10.85 -20.95 23.83
CA LEU A 89 -9.96 -19.89 24.27
C LEU A 89 -9.13 -19.30 23.11
N GLY A 90 -8.58 -20.15 22.24
CA GLY A 90 -7.82 -19.70 21.07
C GLY A 90 -8.66 -18.85 20.13
N MET A 91 -9.93 -19.21 19.93
CA MET A 91 -10.88 -18.42 19.13
C MET A 91 -11.15 -17.04 19.74
N LEU A 92 -11.34 -16.95 21.06
CA LEU A 92 -11.55 -15.66 21.73
C LEU A 92 -10.32 -14.77 21.68
N GLN A 93 -9.13 -15.35 21.80
CA GLN A 93 -7.86 -14.61 21.73
C GLN A 93 -7.56 -14.13 20.32
N ALA A 94 -7.71 -14.99 19.31
CA ALA A 94 -7.49 -14.59 17.92
C ALA A 94 -8.54 -13.60 17.42
N GLY A 95 -9.75 -13.63 17.99
CA GLY A 95 -10.81 -12.68 17.71
C GLY A 95 -10.62 -11.29 18.33
N ASP A 96 -9.61 -11.05 19.17
CA ASP A 96 -9.32 -9.73 19.73
C ASP A 96 -8.87 -8.78 18.61
N GLU A 97 -9.80 -7.93 18.18
CA GLU A 97 -9.66 -7.08 17.01
C GLU A 97 -9.00 -5.73 17.32
N GLN A 98 -8.72 -5.42 18.59
CA GLN A 98 -8.36 -4.06 19.00
C GLN A 98 -7.11 -3.54 18.28
N LEU A 99 -6.09 -4.39 18.12
CA LEU A 99 -4.88 -4.04 17.38
C LEU A 99 -5.19 -3.75 15.91
N VAL A 100 -6.01 -4.58 15.26
CA VAL A 100 -6.37 -4.40 13.85
C VAL A 100 -7.14 -3.11 13.63
N LEU A 101 -8.12 -2.81 14.49
CA LEU A 101 -8.86 -1.56 14.41
C LEU A 101 -7.92 -0.35 14.50
N GLN A 102 -6.98 -0.37 15.43
CA GLN A 102 -5.95 0.68 15.54
C GLN A 102 -5.08 0.79 14.28
N ARG A 103 -4.69 -0.34 13.67
CA ARG A 103 -3.92 -0.33 12.41
C ARG A 103 -4.72 0.19 11.24
N LEU A 104 -6.02 -0.11 11.16
CA LEU A 104 -6.90 0.41 10.11
C LEU A 104 -7.07 1.93 10.23
N GLU A 105 -7.23 2.45 11.45
CA GLU A 105 -7.25 3.90 11.69
C GLU A 105 -5.93 4.56 11.27
N LEU A 106 -4.80 3.98 11.66
CA LEU A 106 -3.48 4.45 11.24
C LEU A 106 -3.32 4.47 9.71
N LEU A 107 -3.81 3.44 9.02
CA LEU A 107 -3.76 3.37 7.57
C LEU A 107 -4.55 4.50 6.90
N MET A 108 -5.69 4.91 7.47
CA MET A 108 -6.44 6.07 6.96
C MET A 108 -5.61 7.36 7.03
N ASP A 109 -4.88 7.55 8.12
CA ASP A 109 -3.99 8.70 8.31
C ASP A 109 -2.79 8.65 7.37
N VAL A 110 -2.15 7.48 7.22
CA VAL A 110 -1.04 7.26 6.28
C VAL A 110 -1.49 7.59 4.85
N VAL A 111 -2.63 7.07 4.38
CA VAL A 111 -3.15 7.35 3.03
C VAL A 111 -3.36 8.85 2.82
N THR A 112 -3.87 9.55 3.84
CA THR A 112 -4.04 11.00 3.79
C THR A 112 -2.72 11.75 3.68
N ARG A 113 -1.69 11.32 4.44
CA ARG A 113 -0.33 11.87 4.38
C ARG A 113 0.33 11.62 3.02
N VAL A 114 0.29 10.39 2.51
CA VAL A 114 0.81 10.00 1.20
C VAL A 114 0.18 10.86 0.09
N ARG A 115 -1.16 10.99 0.06
CA ARG A 115 -1.85 11.84 -0.92
C ARG A 115 -1.34 13.29 -0.90
N ARG A 116 -1.15 13.86 0.29
CA ARG A 116 -0.62 15.22 0.46
C ARG A 116 0.81 15.33 -0.06
N ARG A 117 1.68 14.36 0.27
CA ARG A 117 3.08 14.31 -0.18
C ARG A 117 3.19 14.17 -1.70
N LEU A 118 2.39 13.31 -2.32
CA LEU A 118 2.33 13.18 -3.77
C LEU A 118 1.85 14.48 -4.44
N SER A 119 0.87 15.16 -3.84
CA SER A 119 0.41 16.47 -4.33
C SER A 119 1.51 17.53 -4.26
N GLN A 120 2.32 17.50 -3.19
CA GLN A 120 3.50 18.37 -3.03
C GLN A 120 4.56 18.05 -4.09
N ALA A 121 4.91 16.77 -4.28
CA ALA A 121 5.88 16.32 -5.28
C ALA A 121 5.46 16.77 -6.69
N ALA A 122 4.18 16.56 -7.05
CA ALA A 122 3.64 17.02 -8.33
C ALA A 122 3.72 18.55 -8.48
N GLY A 123 3.55 19.30 -7.40
CA GLY A 123 3.76 20.75 -7.37
C GLY A 123 5.20 21.15 -7.67
N LEU A 124 6.17 20.46 -7.06
CA LEU A 124 7.60 20.71 -7.28
C LEU A 124 8.02 20.35 -8.72
N MET A 125 7.50 19.26 -9.28
CA MET A 125 7.76 18.83 -10.67
C MET A 125 7.28 19.84 -11.72
N ARG A 126 6.18 20.56 -11.45
CA ARG A 126 5.70 21.59 -12.38
C ARG A 126 6.60 22.83 -12.38
N GLN A 127 7.23 23.15 -11.25
CA GLN A 127 8.12 24.30 -11.14
C GLN A 127 9.40 24.11 -11.95
N THR A 128 9.90 22.87 -12.05
CA THR A 128 11.07 22.51 -12.87
C THR A 128 10.85 22.62 -14.38
N THR A 129 9.62 22.49 -14.87
CA THR A 129 9.34 22.59 -16.33
C THR A 129 9.27 24.04 -16.82
N THR A 130 9.09 25.01 -15.92
CA THR A 130 8.91 26.43 -16.24
C THR A 130 10.21 27.25 -16.26
N THR A 131 11.36 26.61 -16.14
CA THR A 131 12.70 27.22 -16.22
C THR A 131 13.50 26.54 -17.31
#